data_AF-A0A1F2YBB2-F1
#
_entry.id   AF-A0A1F2YBB2-F1
#
_cell.length_a   1.000
_cell.length_b   1.000
_cell.length_c   1.000
_cell.angle_alpha   90.00
_cell.angle_beta   90.00
_cell.angle_gamma   90.00
#
_symmetry.space_group_name_H-M   'P 1'
#
loop_
_entity.id
_entity.type
_entity.pdbx_description
1 polymer ?
#
loop_
_entity_poly.entity_id
_entity_poly.type
_entity_poly.pdbx_seq_one_letter_code
_entity_poly.pdbx_strand_id
1 'polypeptide(L)'
;QLAGVGQRFAVATGFSASLDERLERAGLPLLSGEFVALTAACALAGSVFAALLVQNILFVLLIAAASAVIPFFWISWAHSKRQQALVDQLADTLSILASSLRAGYSFLQALDTVSKEINEPSAHEFQRVVAEIRLGRPIDDALIALADRVRSDDLKWAVIAINVQRQVGGNLAEVLDIVASTVRERAYIRRQVRVLSAEGRISVAILAAIPFILLLYLAIVRPEYVGLLFTRTGGLMMLAAGGALLGLGIWTMLRIVKIDV
;
A
#
# COMPACT_ATOMS: atom_id res chain seq x y z
N GLN A 1 -8.77 33.01 -3.73
CA GLN A 1 -10.22 33.18 -3.47
C GLN A 1 -11.01 31.86 -3.62
N LEU A 2 -10.54 30.87 -4.38
CA LEU A 2 -11.20 29.54 -4.49
C LEU A 2 -11.09 28.67 -3.21
N ALA A 3 -10.02 28.83 -2.41
CA ALA A 3 -9.84 28.09 -1.16
C ALA A 3 -10.89 28.44 -0.07
N GLY A 4 -11.43 29.67 -0.07
CA GLY A 4 -12.40 30.13 0.93
C GLY A 4 -13.82 29.60 0.71
N VAL A 5 -14.18 29.24 -0.52
CA VAL A 5 -15.48 28.63 -0.84
C VAL A 5 -15.51 27.16 -0.44
N GLY A 6 -14.38 26.45 -0.61
CA GLY A 6 -14.23 25.06 -0.16
C GLY A 6 -14.30 24.90 1.36
N GLN A 7 -13.68 25.80 2.13
CA GLN A 7 -13.75 25.78 3.60
C GLN A 7 -15.17 25.98 4.13
N ARG A 8 -15.98 26.85 3.51
CA ARG A 8 -17.35 27.12 3.96
C ARG A 8 -18.33 25.97 3.69
N PHE A 9 -18.09 25.16 2.65
CA PHE A 9 -18.89 23.96 2.38
C PHE A 9 -18.45 22.74 3.19
N ALA A 10 -17.16 22.63 3.53
CA ALA A 10 -16.63 21.48 4.28
C ALA A 10 -16.99 21.49 5.78
N VAL A 11 -17.10 22.67 6.39
CA VAL A 11 -17.40 22.82 7.84
C VAL A 11 -18.87 22.46 8.18
N ALA A 12 -19.78 22.47 7.21
CA ALA A 12 -21.21 22.28 7.46
C ALA A 12 -21.67 20.82 7.64
N THR A 13 -20.82 19.80 7.39
CA THR A 13 -21.28 18.41 7.27
C THR A 13 -20.59 17.38 8.19
N GLY A 14 -19.67 17.77 9.09
CA GLY A 14 -18.96 16.80 9.96
C GLY A 14 -18.03 15.82 9.20
N PHE A 15 -18.03 15.88 7.86
CA PHE A 15 -17.20 15.09 6.96
C PHE A 15 -15.74 15.56 6.95
N SER A 16 -15.48 16.84 7.25
CA SER A 16 -14.13 17.43 7.26
C SER A 16 -13.20 16.78 8.28
N ALA A 17 -13.67 16.51 9.51
CA ALA A 17 -12.85 15.90 10.56
C ALA A 17 -12.34 14.51 10.16
N SER A 18 -13.19 13.70 9.51
CA SER A 18 -12.80 12.37 9.01
C SER A 18 -11.84 12.43 7.81
N LEU A 19 -11.86 13.52 7.05
CA LEU A 19 -10.94 13.75 5.93
C LEU A 19 -9.60 14.31 6.39
N ASP A 20 -9.61 15.24 7.34
CA ASP A 20 -8.39 15.78 7.96
C ASP A 20 -7.59 14.64 8.61
N GLU A 21 -8.26 13.75 9.33
CA GLU A 21 -7.61 12.57 9.91
C GLU A 21 -7.02 11.64 8.82
N ARG A 22 -7.71 11.45 7.69
CA ARG A 22 -7.20 10.65 6.57
C ARG A 22 -6.02 11.30 5.86
N LEU A 23 -6.01 12.63 5.73
CA LEU A 23 -4.95 13.39 5.10
C LEU A 23 -3.71 13.46 6.00
N GLU A 24 -3.90 13.67 7.30
CA GLU A 24 -2.82 13.62 8.31
C GLU A 24 -2.18 12.22 8.32
N ARG A 25 -3.00 11.15 8.33
CA ARG A 25 -2.49 9.77 8.26
C ARG A 25 -1.78 9.47 6.93
N ALA A 26 -2.21 10.06 5.82
CA ALA A 26 -1.52 9.96 4.54
C ALA A 26 -0.21 10.77 4.48
N GLY A 27 0.03 11.66 5.45
CA GLY A 27 1.17 12.56 5.49
C GLY A 27 1.16 13.59 4.36
N LEU A 28 -0.02 13.92 3.83
CA LEU A 28 -0.18 14.93 2.79
C LEU A 28 -0.38 16.29 3.46
N PRO A 29 0.42 17.33 3.11
CA PRO A 29 0.28 18.68 3.66
C PRO A 29 -0.91 19.43 3.03
N LEU A 30 -2.02 18.74 2.78
CA LEU A 30 -3.20 19.31 2.15
C LEU A 30 -4.25 19.61 3.21
N LEU A 31 -4.84 20.79 3.16
CA LEU A 31 -6.04 21.07 3.95
C LEU A 31 -7.23 20.30 3.35
N SER A 32 -8.20 19.88 4.17
CA SER A 32 -9.44 19.25 3.67
C SER A 32 -10.18 20.10 2.63
N GLY A 33 -10.05 21.43 2.70
CA GLY A 33 -10.56 22.35 1.67
C GLY A 33 -9.86 22.21 0.30
N GLU A 34 -8.55 21.94 0.27
CA GLU A 34 -7.79 21.72 -0.97
C GLU A 34 -8.13 20.37 -1.58
N PHE A 35 -8.37 19.35 -0.76
CA PHE A 35 -8.79 18.03 -1.24
C PHE A 35 -10.19 18.06 -1.88
N VAL A 36 -11.14 18.78 -1.29
CA VAL A 36 -12.48 18.98 -1.89
C VAL A 36 -12.37 19.75 -3.20
N ALA A 37 -11.53 20.78 -3.26
CA ALA A 37 -11.28 21.53 -4.49
C ALA A 37 -10.65 20.65 -5.58
N LEU A 38 -9.69 19.79 -5.23
CA LEU A 38 -9.05 18.84 -6.14
C LEU A 38 -10.06 17.80 -6.64
N THR A 39 -10.93 17.31 -5.76
CA THR A 39 -11.99 16.36 -6.13
C THR A 39 -13.02 17.00 -7.07
N ALA A 40 -13.44 18.23 -6.79
CA ALA A 40 -14.32 19.00 -7.67
C ALA A 40 -13.66 19.29 -9.03
N ALA A 41 -12.36 19.61 -9.05
CA ALA A 41 -11.59 19.80 -10.28
C ALA A 41 -11.49 18.53 -11.11
N CYS A 42 -11.23 17.37 -10.50
CA CYS A 42 -11.23 16.07 -11.17
C CYS A 42 -12.61 15.66 -11.71
N ALA A 43 -13.68 15.96 -10.96
CA ALA A 43 -15.04 15.73 -11.41
C ALA A 43 -15.39 16.59 -12.63
N LEU A 44 -15.06 17.90 -12.57
CA LEU A 44 -15.27 18.83 -13.68
C LEU A 44 -14.46 18.42 -14.91
N ALA A 45 -13.16 18.15 -14.76
CA ALA A 45 -12.29 17.72 -15.86
C ALA A 45 -12.79 16.41 -16.49
N GLY A 46 -13.20 15.44 -15.68
CA GLY A 46 -13.79 14.18 -16.16
C GLY A 46 -15.10 14.39 -16.91
N SER A 47 -15.97 15.28 -16.42
CA SER A 47 -17.23 15.62 -17.10
C SER A 47 -17.02 16.29 -18.46
N VAL A 48 -16.07 17.22 -18.55
CA VAL A 48 -15.73 17.91 -19.81
C VAL A 48 -15.11 16.92 -20.80
N PHE A 49 -14.19 16.07 -20.33
CA PHE A 49 -13.58 15.04 -21.17
C PHE A 49 -14.61 14.03 -21.71
N ALA A 50 -15.55 13.60 -20.87
CA ALA A 50 -16.60 12.68 -21.25
C ALA A 50 -17.58 13.30 -22.27
N ALA A 51 -17.94 14.58 -22.09
CA ALA A 51 -18.80 15.30 -23.02
C ALA A 51 -18.17 15.50 -24.40
N LEU A 52 -16.83 15.53 -24.49
CA LEU A 52 -16.10 15.61 -25.75
C LEU A 52 -16.03 14.27 -26.50
N LEU A 53 -16.03 13.13 -25.79
CA LEU A 53 -15.95 11.80 -26.40
C LEU A 53 -17.32 11.18 -26.71
N VAL A 54 -18.34 11.43 -25.87
CA VAL A 54 -19.60 10.68 -25.91
C VAL A 54 -20.80 11.63 -25.85
N GLN A 55 -21.71 11.54 -26.83
CA GLN A 55 -22.94 12.34 -26.88
C GLN A 55 -24.08 11.83 -25.97
N ASN A 56 -23.84 10.73 -25.24
CA ASN A 56 -24.83 10.13 -24.34
C ASN A 56 -24.64 10.62 -22.90
N ILE A 57 -25.66 11.32 -22.38
CA ILE A 57 -25.65 11.92 -21.04
C ILE A 57 -25.37 10.91 -19.92
N LEU A 58 -25.77 9.65 -20.10
CA LEU A 58 -25.61 8.60 -19.11
C LEU A 58 -24.14 8.19 -18.96
N PHE A 59 -23.38 8.15 -20.07
CA PHE A 59 -21.94 7.89 -20.06
C PHE A 59 -21.14 9.05 -19.48
N VAL A 60 -21.56 10.29 -19.73
CA VAL A 60 -20.95 11.49 -19.14
C VAL A 60 -21.05 11.49 -17.63
N LEU A 61 -22.24 11.17 -17.10
CA LEU A 61 -22.47 11.06 -15.65
C LEU A 61 -21.60 9.96 -15.02
N LEU A 62 -21.47 8.81 -15.69
CA LEU A 62 -20.70 7.67 -15.19
C LEU A 62 -19.19 7.98 -15.14
N ILE A 63 -18.65 8.62 -16.17
CA ILE A 63 -17.24 9.03 -16.21
C ILE A 63 -16.94 10.14 -15.20
N ALA A 64 -17.86 11.09 -15.02
CA ALA A 64 -17.71 12.14 -14.00
C ALA A 64 -17.75 11.56 -12.57
N ALA A 65 -18.61 10.58 -12.32
CA ALA A 65 -18.62 9.84 -11.06
C ALA A 65 -17.31 9.04 -10.86
N ALA A 66 -16.82 8.36 -11.91
CA ALA A 66 -15.57 7.62 -11.85
C ALA A 66 -14.36 8.54 -11.59
N SER A 67 -14.32 9.73 -12.19
CA SER A 67 -13.23 10.68 -12.00
C SER A 67 -13.22 11.30 -10.59
N ALA A 68 -14.39 11.42 -9.95
CA ALA A 68 -14.51 11.84 -8.56
C ALA A 68 -13.98 10.78 -7.55
N VAL A 69 -13.88 9.51 -7.95
CA VAL A 69 -13.34 8.43 -7.10
C VAL A 69 -11.79 8.40 -7.11
N ILE A 70 -11.16 8.91 -8.17
CA ILE A 70 -9.69 8.90 -8.35
C ILE A 70 -8.94 9.53 -7.16
N PRO A 71 -9.31 10.72 -6.64
CA PRO A 71 -8.62 11.32 -5.50
C PRO A 71 -8.68 10.48 -4.23
N PHE A 72 -9.80 9.80 -3.97
CA PHE A 72 -9.95 8.91 -2.83
C PHE A 72 -9.04 7.69 -2.93
N PHE A 73 -8.93 7.11 -4.13
CA PHE A 73 -7.99 6.02 -4.38
C PHE A 73 -6.54 6.47 -4.20
N TRP A 74 -6.22 7.69 -4.64
CA TRP A 74 -4.88 8.26 -4.50
C TRP A 74 -4.49 8.46 -3.02
N ILE A 75 -5.39 8.94 -2.16
CA ILE A 75 -5.15 9.02 -0.71
C ILE A 75 -4.88 7.63 -0.13
N SER A 76 -5.74 6.65 -0.45
CA SER A 76 -5.57 5.29 0.08
C SER A 76 -4.24 4.69 -0.34
N TRP A 77 -3.82 4.92 -1.59
CA TRP A 77 -2.53 4.50 -2.09
C TRP A 77 -1.37 5.23 -1.41
N ALA A 78 -1.45 6.55 -1.25
CA ALA A 78 -0.45 7.35 -0.57
C ALA A 78 -0.27 6.92 0.90
N HIS A 79 -1.39 6.70 1.61
CA HIS A 79 -1.39 6.15 2.96
C HIS A 79 -0.72 4.77 3.00
N SER A 80 -1.12 3.84 2.14
CA SER A 80 -0.50 2.51 2.07
C SER A 80 0.99 2.58 1.78
N LYS A 81 1.42 3.51 0.91
CA LYS A 81 2.83 3.70 0.56
C LYS A 81 3.63 4.28 1.73
N ARG A 82 3.08 5.28 2.44
CA ARG A 82 3.69 5.85 3.66
C ARG A 82 3.81 4.79 4.75
N GLN A 83 2.76 4.00 4.98
CA GLN A 83 2.77 2.92 5.96
C GLN A 83 3.83 1.86 5.63
N GLN A 84 3.94 1.45 4.36
CA GLN A 84 5.00 0.54 3.93
C GLN A 84 6.40 1.13 4.16
N ALA A 85 6.61 2.41 3.87
CA ALA A 85 7.89 3.07 4.13
C ALA A 85 8.26 3.08 5.63
N LEU A 86 7.29 3.29 6.53
CA LEU A 86 7.50 3.20 7.98
C LEU A 86 7.91 1.78 8.41
N VAL A 87 7.26 0.75 7.86
CA VAL A 87 7.60 -0.65 8.13
C VAL A 87 9.00 -1.00 7.62
N ASP A 88 9.33 -0.56 6.41
CA ASP A 88 10.64 -0.83 5.79
C ASP A 88 11.78 -0.15 6.55
N GLN A 89 11.53 1.03 7.13
CA GLN A 89 12.50 1.79 7.94
C GLN A 89 12.61 1.30 9.41
N LEU A 90 11.73 0.39 9.85
CA LEU A 90 11.68 -0.07 11.24
C LEU A 90 12.99 -0.72 11.70
N ALA A 91 13.55 -1.62 10.89
CA ALA A 91 14.79 -2.31 11.24
C ALA A 91 15.94 -1.31 11.44
N ASP A 92 16.06 -0.31 10.58
CA ASP A 92 17.11 0.71 10.67
C ASP A 92 16.90 1.63 11.87
N THR A 93 15.63 1.97 12.17
CA THR A 93 15.26 2.74 13.37
C THR A 93 15.70 2.01 14.64
N LEU A 94 15.37 0.72 14.76
CA LEU A 94 15.74 -0.09 15.92
C LEU A 94 17.26 -0.24 16.03
N SER A 95 17.98 -0.35 14.90
CA SER A 95 19.44 -0.39 14.88
C SER A 95 20.07 0.93 15.37
N ILE A 96 19.54 2.09 14.98
CA ILE A 96 20.01 3.40 15.49
C ILE A 96 19.72 3.56 16.98
N LEU A 97 18.56 3.09 17.46
CA LEU A 97 18.27 3.06 18.90
C LEU A 97 19.26 2.18 19.66
N ALA A 98 19.49 0.95 19.17
CA ALA A 98 20.40 0.00 19.79
C ALA A 98 21.83 0.57 19.87
N SER A 99 22.33 1.15 18.77
CA SER A 99 23.68 1.74 18.73
C SER A 99 23.80 2.96 19.66
N SER A 100 22.80 3.83 19.70
CA SER A 100 22.79 5.00 20.60
C SER A 100 22.82 4.59 22.08
N LEU A 101 21.99 3.61 22.45
CA LEU A 101 21.97 3.08 23.81
C LEU A 101 23.29 2.40 24.18
N ARG A 102 23.90 1.67 23.24
CA ARG A 102 25.21 1.04 23.44
C ARG A 102 26.33 2.08 23.59
N ALA A 103 26.20 3.24 22.96
CA ALA A 103 27.08 4.40 23.15
C ALA A 103 26.85 5.12 24.49
N GLY A 104 25.95 4.62 25.35
CA GLY A 104 25.67 5.16 26.68
C GLY A 104 24.64 6.29 26.70
N TYR A 105 23.95 6.54 25.59
CA TYR A 105 22.91 7.56 25.55
C TYR A 105 21.71 7.11 26.37
N SER A 106 21.03 8.05 27.03
CA SER A 106 19.73 7.77 27.63
C SER A 106 18.71 7.38 26.56
N PHE A 107 17.66 6.65 26.93
CA PHE A 107 16.61 6.25 25.99
C PHE A 107 15.96 7.43 25.26
N LEU A 108 15.75 8.56 25.95
CA LEU A 108 15.21 9.76 25.33
C LEU A 108 16.20 10.41 24.35
N GLN A 109 17.50 10.40 24.64
CA GLN A 109 18.52 10.85 23.70
C GLN A 109 18.61 9.94 22.47
N ALA A 110 18.50 8.62 22.65
CA ALA A 110 18.47 7.67 21.54
C ALA A 110 17.25 7.91 20.62
N LEU A 111 16.06 8.16 21.19
CA LEU A 111 14.88 8.54 20.41
C LEU A 111 15.08 9.86 19.64
N ASP A 112 15.73 10.85 20.27
CA ASP A 112 16.06 12.12 19.62
C ASP A 112 17.08 11.92 18.48
N THR A 113 18.07 11.05 18.63
CA THR A 113 19.02 10.67 17.57
C THR A 113 18.29 10.06 16.37
N VAL A 114 17.42 9.07 16.60
CA VAL A 114 16.61 8.46 15.53
C VAL A 114 15.80 9.52 14.79
N SER A 115 15.16 10.42 15.52
CA SER A 115 14.30 11.47 14.94
C SER A 115 15.04 12.44 13.99
N LYS A 116 16.38 12.48 14.08
CA LYS A 116 17.27 13.34 13.28
C LYS A 116 18.04 12.59 12.20
N GLU A 117 18.40 11.33 12.44
CA GLU A 117 19.23 10.54 11.53
C GLU A 117 18.42 9.71 10.52
N ILE A 118 17.20 9.30 10.88
CA ILE A 118 16.35 8.53 9.96
C ILE A 118 15.71 9.43 8.91
N ASN A 119 15.41 8.87 7.75
CA ASN A 119 14.68 9.58 6.71
C ASN A 119 13.18 9.65 7.01
N GLU A 120 12.48 10.59 6.38
CA GLU A 120 11.02 10.60 6.32
C GLU A 120 10.48 9.29 5.71
N PRO A 121 9.32 8.76 6.15
CA PRO A 121 8.37 9.33 7.12
C PRO A 121 8.65 9.03 8.61
N SER A 122 9.62 8.16 8.93
CA SER A 122 9.86 7.76 10.33
C SER A 122 10.37 8.92 11.18
N ALA A 123 11.19 9.81 10.61
CA ALA A 123 11.74 10.97 11.31
C ALA A 123 10.63 11.79 12.00
N HIS A 124 9.60 12.16 11.25
CA HIS A 124 8.46 12.91 11.75
C HIS A 124 7.72 12.20 12.90
N GLU A 125 7.50 10.89 12.80
CA GLU A 125 6.82 10.13 13.85
C GLU A 125 7.65 10.06 15.15
N PHE A 126 8.98 9.87 15.04
CA PHE A 126 9.87 9.88 16.20
C PHE A 126 10.05 11.28 16.79
N GLN A 127 10.06 12.34 15.97
CA GLN A 127 10.04 13.73 16.45
C GLN A 127 8.78 14.01 17.27
N ARG A 128 7.61 13.54 16.80
CA ARG A 128 6.35 13.63 17.53
C ARG A 128 6.41 12.89 18.87
N VAL A 129 6.97 11.68 18.92
CA VAL A 129 7.16 10.94 20.17
C VAL A 129 8.07 11.68 21.15
N VAL A 130 9.20 12.21 20.68
CA VAL A 130 10.13 12.99 21.52
C VAL A 130 9.45 14.25 22.06
N ALA A 131 8.65 14.95 21.24
CA ALA A 131 7.88 16.11 21.66
C ALA A 131 6.82 15.74 22.71
N GLU A 132 6.05 14.66 22.50
CA GLU A 132 5.05 14.17 23.46
C GLU A 132 5.69 13.84 24.82
N ILE A 133 6.85 13.17 24.82
CA ILE A 133 7.58 12.86 26.06
C ILE A 133 8.08 14.13 26.76
N ARG A 134 8.61 15.11 26.02
CA ARG A 134 9.04 16.40 26.58
C ARG A 134 7.89 17.21 27.18
N LEU A 135 6.67 17.02 26.68
CA LEU A 135 5.44 17.61 27.21
C LEU A 135 4.88 16.85 28.43
N GLY A 136 5.57 15.83 28.92
CA GLY A 136 5.21 15.08 30.13
C GLY A 136 4.41 13.81 29.88
N ARG A 137 4.22 13.38 28.63
CA ARG A 137 3.61 12.08 28.33
C ARG A 137 4.54 10.93 28.77
N PRO A 138 4.04 9.89 29.45
CA PRO A 138 4.82 8.70 29.74
C PRO A 138 5.40 8.07 28.47
N ILE A 139 6.63 7.57 28.55
CA ILE A 139 7.37 7.03 27.39
C ILE A 139 6.64 5.82 26.79
N ASP A 140 6.16 4.95 27.66
CA ASP A 140 5.35 3.78 27.32
C ASP A 140 4.09 4.16 26.55
N ASP A 141 3.34 5.16 27.03
CA ASP A 141 2.14 5.67 26.34
C ASP A 141 2.47 6.31 24.99
N ALA A 142 3.58 7.05 24.90
CA ALA A 142 4.00 7.69 23.66
C ALA A 142 4.40 6.67 22.58
N LEU A 143 5.09 5.59 22.97
CA LEU A 143 5.46 4.49 22.07
C LEU A 143 4.24 3.63 21.67
N ILE A 144 3.30 3.39 22.57
CA ILE A 144 2.04 2.71 22.24
C ILE A 144 1.25 3.53 21.23
N ALA A 145 1.14 4.84 21.44
CA ALA A 145 0.47 5.73 20.50
C ALA A 145 1.18 5.78 19.13
N LEU A 146 2.51 5.70 19.10
CA LEU A 146 3.26 5.52 17.86
C LEU A 146 2.86 4.22 17.15
N ALA A 147 2.85 3.08 17.85
CA ALA A 147 2.47 1.80 17.27
C ALA A 147 1.04 1.81 16.71
N ASP A 148 0.10 2.44 17.43
CA ASP A 148 -1.30 2.57 17.01
C ASP A 148 -1.46 3.46 15.76
N ARG A 149 -0.66 4.54 15.64
CA ARG A 149 -0.66 5.40 14.44
C ARG A 149 -0.08 4.71 13.21
N VAL A 150 1.05 4.02 13.37
CA VAL A 150 1.75 3.34 12.27
C VAL A 150 1.00 2.07 11.82
N ARG A 151 0.22 1.44 12.72
CA ARG A 151 -0.54 0.21 12.46
C ARG A 151 0.33 -0.91 11.88
N SER A 152 1.50 -1.11 12.48
CA SER A 152 2.42 -2.19 12.12
C SER A 152 2.52 -3.17 13.28
N ASP A 153 2.23 -4.45 13.01
CA ASP A 153 2.39 -5.50 14.01
C ASP A 153 3.84 -5.64 14.45
N ASP A 154 4.79 -5.56 13.51
CA ASP A 154 6.23 -5.63 13.80
C ASP A 154 6.66 -4.49 14.75
N LEU A 155 6.13 -3.27 14.58
CA LEU A 155 6.40 -2.14 15.49
C LEU A 155 5.71 -2.32 16.85
N LYS A 156 4.48 -2.85 16.88
CA LYS A 156 3.76 -3.13 18.11
C LYS A 156 4.52 -4.13 18.98
N TRP A 157 5.04 -5.21 18.38
CA TRP A 157 5.89 -6.17 19.06
C TRP A 157 7.19 -5.53 19.58
N ALA A 158 7.82 -4.68 18.77
CA ALA A 158 9.02 -3.95 19.18
C ALA A 158 8.75 -3.05 20.41
N VAL A 159 7.64 -2.30 20.40
CA VAL A 159 7.25 -1.42 21.52
C VAL A 159 6.98 -2.22 22.80
N ILE A 160 6.29 -3.36 22.70
CA ILE A 160 6.06 -4.25 23.85
C ILE A 160 7.40 -4.73 24.42
N ALA A 161 8.32 -5.22 23.56
CA ALA A 161 9.63 -5.68 23.99
C ALA A 161 10.44 -4.56 24.67
N ILE A 162 10.43 -3.35 24.11
CA ILE A 162 11.08 -2.16 24.69
C ILE A 162 10.53 -1.85 26.07
N ASN A 163 9.20 -1.79 26.22
CA ASN A 163 8.56 -1.43 27.48
C ASN A 163 8.84 -2.46 28.57
N VAL A 164 8.76 -3.76 28.26
CA VAL A 164 9.09 -4.84 29.19
C VAL A 164 10.56 -4.74 29.62
N GLN A 165 11.48 -4.62 28.67
CA GLN A 165 12.91 -4.60 28.97
C GLN A 165 13.32 -3.37 29.79
N ARG A 166 12.71 -2.21 29.53
CA ARG A 166 12.93 -0.98 30.31
C ARG A 166 12.44 -1.10 31.75
N GLN A 167 11.33 -1.80 32.00
CA GLN A 167 10.81 -1.99 33.36
C GLN A 167 11.65 -2.99 34.17
N VAL A 168 12.12 -4.05 33.51
CA VAL A 168 12.93 -5.11 34.15
C VAL A 168 14.40 -4.69 34.29
N GLY A 169 14.85 -3.66 33.58
CA GLY A 169 16.20 -3.09 33.70
C GLY A 169 17.29 -3.92 33.00
N GLY A 170 16.93 -4.71 31.99
CA GLY A 170 17.89 -5.51 31.23
C GLY A 170 18.63 -4.73 30.13
N ASN A 171 19.47 -5.42 29.36
CA ASN A 171 20.20 -4.83 28.24
C ASN A 171 19.25 -4.49 27.08
N LEU A 172 18.77 -3.25 27.03
CA LEU A 172 17.84 -2.79 26.00
C LEU A 172 18.49 -2.75 24.61
N ALA A 173 19.79 -2.46 24.52
CA ALA A 173 20.50 -2.44 23.25
C ALA A 173 20.48 -3.83 22.58
N GLU A 174 20.78 -4.88 23.35
CA GLU A 174 20.76 -6.26 22.86
C GLU A 174 19.36 -6.72 22.42
N VAL A 175 18.32 -6.40 23.19
CA VAL A 175 16.94 -6.72 22.79
C VAL A 175 16.57 -6.01 21.50
N LEU A 176 16.92 -4.73 21.36
CA LEU A 176 16.67 -3.98 20.14
C LEU A 176 17.41 -4.54 18.92
N ASP A 177 18.65 -5.02 19.08
CA ASP A 177 19.39 -5.69 18.00
C ASP A 177 18.68 -6.97 17.54
N ILE A 178 18.18 -7.78 18.49
CA ILE A 178 17.44 -9.01 18.19
C ILE A 178 16.14 -8.69 17.44
N VAL A 179 15.40 -7.65 17.87
CA VAL A 179 14.18 -7.24 17.17
C VAL A 179 14.52 -6.68 15.78
N ALA A 180 15.56 -5.85 15.67
CA ALA A 180 16.00 -5.29 14.39
C ALA A 180 16.42 -6.38 13.39
N SER A 181 17.17 -7.40 13.84
CA SER A 181 17.58 -8.53 13.00
C SER A 181 16.37 -9.37 12.58
N THR A 182 15.45 -9.67 13.49
CA THR A 182 14.22 -10.41 13.21
C THR A 182 13.33 -9.68 12.20
N VAL A 183 13.15 -8.37 12.34
CA VAL A 183 12.38 -7.55 11.39
C VAL A 183 13.04 -7.53 10.02
N ARG A 184 14.39 -7.42 9.97
CA ARG A 184 15.16 -7.44 8.72
C ARG A 184 15.06 -8.78 8.00
N GLU A 185 15.13 -9.88 8.75
CA GLU A 185 14.96 -11.24 8.22
C GLU A 185 13.54 -11.47 7.68
N ARG A 186 12.51 -11.05 8.41
CA ARG A 186 11.11 -11.08 7.92
C ARG A 186 10.94 -10.26 6.64
N ALA A 187 11.51 -9.06 6.58
CA ALA A 187 11.47 -8.23 5.37
C ALA A 187 12.16 -8.90 4.18
N TYR A 188 13.31 -9.55 4.42
CA TYR A 188 14.03 -10.33 3.41
C TYR A 188 13.19 -11.49 2.87
N ILE A 189 12.60 -12.29 3.76
CA ILE A 189 11.72 -13.42 3.38
C ILE A 189 10.51 -12.92 2.58
N ARG A 190 9.83 -11.85 3.04
CA ARG A 190 8.71 -11.23 2.32
C ARG A 190 9.10 -10.79 0.90
N ARG A 191 10.29 -10.19 0.74
CA ARG A 191 10.81 -9.79 -0.57
C ARG A 191 11.11 -11.00 -1.44
N GLN A 192 11.73 -12.04 -0.90
CA GLN A 192 12.04 -13.27 -1.63
C GLN A 192 10.77 -13.97 -2.11
N VAL A 193 9.76 -14.11 -1.26
CA VAL A 193 8.46 -14.69 -1.65
C VAL A 193 7.78 -13.83 -2.72
N ARG A 194 7.84 -12.50 -2.62
CA ARG A 194 7.30 -11.60 -3.66
C ARG A 194 7.98 -11.80 -5.01
N VAL A 195 9.31 -11.93 -5.02
CA VAL A 195 10.07 -12.16 -6.26
C VAL A 195 9.74 -13.53 -6.86
N LEU A 196 9.79 -14.58 -6.05
CA LEU A 196 9.53 -15.95 -6.50
C LEU A 196 8.09 -16.15 -6.98
N SER A 197 7.12 -15.55 -6.29
CA SER A 197 5.72 -15.58 -6.72
C SER A 197 5.48 -14.74 -7.97
N ALA A 198 6.18 -13.61 -8.16
CA ALA A 198 6.08 -12.82 -9.38
C ALA A 198 6.58 -13.61 -10.61
N GLU A 199 7.70 -14.34 -10.47
CA GLU A 199 8.21 -15.23 -11.50
C GLU A 199 7.17 -16.28 -11.90
N GLY A 200 6.62 -17.02 -10.93
CA GLY A 200 5.57 -18.00 -11.18
C GLY A 200 4.33 -17.40 -11.86
N ARG A 201 3.88 -16.21 -11.44
CA ARG A 201 2.72 -15.52 -12.05
C ARG A 201 3.00 -15.13 -13.51
N ILE A 202 4.21 -14.66 -13.81
CA ILE A 202 4.61 -14.31 -15.18
C ILE A 202 4.64 -15.57 -16.05
N SER A 203 5.20 -16.67 -15.56
CA SER A 203 5.19 -17.94 -16.30
C SER A 203 3.77 -18.42 -16.60
N VAL A 204 2.86 -18.35 -15.62
CA VAL A 204 1.44 -18.68 -15.84
C VAL A 204 0.80 -17.77 -16.88
N ALA A 205 1.06 -16.46 -16.82
CA ALA A 205 0.52 -15.50 -17.79
C ALA A 205 0.99 -15.78 -19.22
N ILE A 206 2.30 -16.06 -19.40
CA ILE A 206 2.87 -16.41 -20.70
C ILE A 206 2.26 -17.71 -21.22
N LEU A 207 2.26 -18.77 -20.40
CA LEU A 207 1.77 -20.09 -20.81
C LEU A 207 0.27 -20.07 -21.13
N ALA A 208 -0.51 -19.31 -20.36
CA ALA A 208 -1.92 -19.08 -20.60
C ALA A 208 -2.16 -18.29 -21.90
N ALA A 209 -1.28 -17.36 -22.27
CA ALA A 209 -1.44 -16.52 -23.46
C ALA A 209 -1.09 -17.25 -24.77
N ILE A 210 -0.13 -18.18 -24.77
CA ILE A 210 0.32 -18.94 -25.95
C ILE A 210 -0.84 -19.48 -26.82
N PRO A 211 -1.81 -20.26 -26.29
CA PRO A 211 -2.88 -20.83 -27.12
C PRO A 211 -3.75 -19.76 -27.80
N PHE A 212 -4.00 -18.63 -27.14
CA PHE A 212 -4.76 -17.53 -27.71
C PHE A 212 -3.97 -16.77 -28.78
N ILE A 213 -2.67 -16.53 -28.54
CA ILE A 213 -1.78 -15.93 -29.53
C ILE A 213 -1.69 -16.81 -30.77
N LEU A 214 -1.52 -18.12 -30.60
CA LEU A 214 -1.46 -19.08 -31.70
C LEU A 214 -2.78 -19.16 -32.46
N LEU A 215 -3.92 -19.17 -31.76
CA LEU A 215 -5.24 -19.14 -32.38
C LEU A 215 -5.46 -17.84 -33.17
N LEU A 216 -5.07 -16.69 -32.63
CA LEU A 216 -5.15 -15.40 -33.31
C LEU A 216 -4.24 -15.37 -34.55
N TYR A 217 -3.01 -15.86 -34.43
CA TYR A 217 -2.08 -15.98 -35.54
C TYR A 217 -2.66 -16.86 -36.67
N LEU A 218 -3.19 -18.04 -36.33
CA LEU A 218 -3.83 -18.94 -37.30
C LEU A 218 -5.08 -18.32 -37.91
N ALA A 219 -5.84 -17.52 -37.17
CA ALA A 219 -7.02 -16.84 -37.69
C ALA A 219 -6.65 -15.81 -38.77
N ILE A 220 -5.47 -15.18 -38.66
CA ILE A 220 -4.96 -14.21 -39.65
C ILE A 220 -4.34 -14.94 -40.86
N VAL A 221 -3.51 -15.96 -40.63
CA VAL A 221 -2.72 -16.60 -41.70
C VAL A 221 -3.51 -17.68 -42.45
N ARG A 222 -4.42 -18.40 -41.76
CA ARG A 222 -5.20 -19.53 -42.29
C ARG A 222 -6.66 -19.45 -41.78
N PRO A 223 -7.45 -18.44 -42.18
CA PRO A 223 -8.81 -18.23 -41.68
C PRO A 223 -9.74 -19.43 -41.94
N GLU A 224 -9.58 -20.12 -43.06
CA GLU A 224 -10.35 -21.33 -43.40
C GLU A 224 -10.13 -22.47 -42.40
N TYR A 225 -8.91 -22.61 -41.86
CA TYR A 225 -8.56 -23.64 -40.88
C TYR A 225 -9.23 -23.39 -39.54
N VAL A 226 -9.22 -22.13 -39.08
CA VAL A 226 -9.90 -21.74 -37.83
C VAL A 226 -11.42 -21.78 -37.98
N GLY A 227 -11.95 -21.44 -39.16
CA GLY A 227 -13.38 -21.53 -39.45
C GLY A 227 -13.95 -22.95 -39.32
N LEU A 228 -13.16 -23.99 -39.60
CA LEU A 228 -13.54 -25.39 -39.39
C LEU A 228 -13.80 -25.73 -37.91
N LEU A 229 -13.10 -25.07 -36.97
CA LEU A 229 -13.30 -25.27 -35.53
C LEU A 229 -14.68 -24.81 -35.07
N PHE A 230 -15.25 -23.76 -35.70
CA PHE A 230 -16.55 -23.20 -35.33
C PHE A 230 -17.73 -23.79 -36.13
N THR A 231 -17.48 -24.31 -37.33
CA THR A 231 -18.54 -24.78 -38.24
C THR A 231 -18.83 -26.27 -38.15
N ARG A 232 -17.85 -27.10 -37.73
CA ARG A 232 -18.01 -28.55 -37.57
C ARG A 232 -18.28 -28.91 -36.11
N THR A 233 -19.20 -29.84 -35.86
CA THR A 233 -19.52 -30.35 -34.51
C THR A 233 -18.28 -30.91 -33.79
N GLY A 234 -17.39 -31.59 -34.53
CA GLY A 234 -16.12 -32.09 -33.98
C GLY A 234 -15.15 -30.98 -33.56
N GLY A 235 -15.11 -29.87 -34.31
CA GLY A 235 -14.29 -28.70 -33.97
C GLY A 235 -14.75 -28.03 -32.67
N LEU A 236 -16.07 -27.92 -32.48
CA LEU A 236 -16.65 -27.38 -31.25
C LEU A 236 -16.32 -28.24 -30.03
N MET A 237 -16.36 -29.58 -30.17
CA MET A 237 -15.97 -30.51 -29.11
C MET A 237 -14.48 -30.38 -28.75
N MET A 238 -13.61 -30.23 -29.75
CA MET A 238 -12.17 -30.03 -29.52
C MET A 238 -11.88 -28.69 -28.83
N LEU A 239 -12.57 -27.62 -29.22
CA LEU A 239 -12.48 -26.32 -28.54
C LEU A 239 -12.97 -26.40 -27.08
N ALA A 240 -14.09 -27.07 -26.83
CA ALA A 240 -14.62 -27.24 -25.48
C ALA A 240 -13.67 -28.07 -24.61
N ALA A 241 -13.15 -29.18 -25.12
CA ALA A 241 -12.19 -30.02 -24.41
C ALA A 241 -10.85 -29.29 -24.15
N GLY A 242 -10.32 -28.59 -25.17
CA GLY A 242 -9.10 -27.80 -25.04
C GLY A 242 -9.25 -26.64 -24.07
N GLY A 243 -10.38 -25.92 -24.12
CA GLY A 243 -10.72 -24.87 -23.17
C GLY A 243 -10.84 -25.37 -21.73
N ALA A 244 -11.47 -26.53 -21.53
CA ALA A 244 -11.58 -27.17 -20.22
C ALA A 244 -10.20 -27.56 -19.65
N LEU A 245 -9.33 -28.17 -20.47
CA LEU A 245 -7.96 -28.53 -20.08
C LEU A 245 -7.10 -27.30 -19.77
N LEU A 246 -7.21 -26.23 -20.59
CA LEU A 246 -6.53 -24.96 -20.34
C LEU A 246 -7.01 -24.32 -19.03
N GLY A 247 -8.32 -24.27 -18.81
CA GLY A 247 -8.90 -23.75 -17.58
C GLY A 247 -8.42 -24.52 -16.35
N LEU A 248 -8.41 -25.85 -16.42
CA LEU A 248 -7.91 -26.71 -15.35
C LEU A 248 -6.40 -26.46 -15.09
N GLY A 249 -5.59 -26.37 -16.14
CA GLY A 249 -4.16 -26.11 -16.04
C GLY A 249 -3.84 -24.73 -15.44
N ILE A 250 -4.56 -23.68 -15.86
CA ILE A 250 -4.41 -22.35 -15.28
C ILE A 250 -4.83 -22.38 -13.81
N TRP A 251 -5.93 -23.04 -13.48
CA TRP A 251 -6.42 -23.15 -12.10
C TRP A 251 -5.42 -23.86 -11.18
N THR A 252 -4.84 -25.00 -11.59
CA THR A 252 -3.84 -25.72 -10.80
C THR A 252 -2.57 -24.88 -10.63
N MET A 253 -2.08 -24.23 -11.69
CA MET A 253 -0.90 -23.38 -11.60
C MET A 253 -1.11 -22.17 -10.68
N LEU A 254 -2.26 -21.48 -10.78
CA LEU A 254 -2.59 -20.35 -9.91
C LEU A 254 -2.65 -20.77 -8.44
N ARG A 255 -3.08 -22.01 -8.16
CA ARG A 255 -3.11 -22.56 -6.81
C ARG A 255 -1.71 -22.85 -6.26
N ILE A 256 -0.79 -23.33 -7.09
CA ILE A 256 0.61 -23.60 -6.70
C ILE A 256 1.37 -22.29 -6.42
N VAL A 257 1.14 -21.26 -7.25
CA VAL A 257 1.84 -19.96 -7.14
C VAL A 257 1.33 -19.11 -5.97
N LYS A 258 0.17 -19.43 -5.40
CA LYS A 258 -0.33 -18.77 -4.20
C LYS A 258 0.44 -19.27 -2.97
N ILE A 259 1.61 -18.68 -2.74
CA ILE A 259 2.36 -18.84 -1.50
C ILE A 259 1.72 -17.90 -0.46
N ASP A 260 1.03 -18.46 0.52
CA ASP A 260 0.57 -17.72 1.71
C ASP A 260 1.79 -17.50 2.63
N VAL A 261 2.03 -16.25 3.04
CA VAL A 261 3.04 -15.84 4.04
C VAL A 261 2.32 -15.25 5.22
#